data_AF-A0AAD6KXR8-F1
#
_entry.id   AF-A0AAD6KXR8-F1
#
_cell.length_a   1.000
_cell.length_b   1.000
_cell.length_c   1.000
_cell.angle_alpha   90.00
_cell.angle_beta   90.00
_cell.angle_gamma   90.00
#
_symmetry.space_group_name_H-M   'P 1'
#
loop_
_entity.id
_entity.type
_entity.pdbx_description
1 polymer ?
#
loop_
_entity_poly.entity_id
_entity_poly.type
_entity_poly.pdbx_seq_one_letter_code
_entity_poly.pdbx_strand_id
1 'polypeptide(L)'
;MSGIGDFKVTFPIQATCLLIEKELQTVVSKLVLQFINDKQNKLARPVKFAVGYNRRGIEETCMKNLKGSPKDSDPFPMLDRSKCFDVVASAIKDVVPESAVDLKSPELTVLVELLPLSGVPNESLVAAVAVLPQNLVSVKPRLCIKPLITDANARNRS
;
A
#
# COMPACT_ATOMS: atom_id res chain seq x y z
N MET A 1 -24.74 8.39 -33.43
CA MET A 1 -23.91 9.41 -32.75
C MET A 1 -23.28 8.74 -31.54
N SER A 2 -21.96 8.58 -31.54
CA SER A 2 -21.19 7.80 -30.55
C SER A 2 -21.20 8.48 -29.18
N GLY A 3 -21.49 7.70 -28.15
CA GLY A 3 -21.51 8.15 -26.76
C GLY A 3 -20.16 8.69 -26.32
N ILE A 4 -20.20 9.86 -25.68
CA ILE A 4 -19.11 10.38 -24.87
C ILE A 4 -19.00 9.42 -23.68
N GLY A 5 -18.00 8.54 -23.73
CA GLY A 5 -17.68 7.68 -22.60
C GLY A 5 -17.15 8.56 -21.47
N ASP A 6 -17.93 8.70 -20.41
CA ASP A 6 -17.48 9.31 -19.17
C ASP A 6 -16.23 8.56 -18.68
N PHE A 7 -15.05 9.18 -18.85
CA PHE A 7 -13.83 8.73 -18.19
C PHE A 7 -13.99 8.96 -16.69
N LYS A 8 -14.61 8.02 -15.99
CA LYS A 8 -14.69 8.02 -14.54
C LYS A 8 -13.30 7.70 -14.00
N VAL A 9 -12.49 8.75 -13.75
CA VAL A 9 -11.18 8.65 -13.09
C VAL A 9 -11.42 8.02 -11.73
N THR A 10 -11.12 6.72 -11.62
CA THR A 10 -11.21 5.99 -10.36
C THR A 10 -9.87 6.20 -9.68
N PHE A 11 -9.81 7.10 -8.71
CA PHE A 11 -8.62 7.26 -7.89
C PHE A 11 -8.52 6.09 -6.90
N PRO A 12 -7.30 5.62 -6.59
CA PRO A 12 -7.12 4.64 -5.53
C PRO A 12 -7.54 5.22 -4.18
N ILE A 13 -8.12 4.40 -3.31
CA ILE A 13 -8.38 4.79 -1.93
C ILE A 13 -7.10 4.52 -1.14
N GLN A 14 -6.58 5.53 -0.45
CA GLN A 14 -5.29 5.44 0.23
C GLN A 14 -5.38 6.03 1.63
N ALA A 15 -4.62 5.47 2.56
CA ALA A 15 -4.41 6.00 3.90
C ALA A 15 -2.99 5.70 4.37
N THR A 16 -2.52 6.43 5.37
CA THR A 16 -1.27 6.15 6.07
C THR A 16 -1.56 5.63 7.47
N CYS A 17 -0.80 4.65 7.93
CA CYS A 17 -0.91 4.11 9.28
C CYS A 17 0.45 3.79 9.87
N LEU A 18 0.52 3.63 11.19
CA LEU A 18 1.67 2.99 11.80
C LEU A 18 1.71 1.52 11.36
N LEU A 19 2.90 1.00 11.10
CA LEU A 19 3.12 -0.40 10.73
C LEU A 19 3.06 -1.29 11.98
N ILE A 20 1.87 -1.31 12.60
CA ILE A 20 1.49 -2.13 13.75
C ILE A 20 0.31 -2.98 13.29
N GLU A 21 0.29 -4.25 13.67
CA GLU A 21 -0.73 -5.23 13.24
C GLU A 21 -2.17 -4.72 13.37
N LYS A 22 -2.54 -4.20 14.56
CA LYS A 22 -3.90 -3.68 14.83
C LYS A 22 -4.27 -2.49 13.95
N GLU A 23 -3.33 -1.55 13.76
CA GLU A 23 -3.54 -0.36 12.95
C GLU A 23 -3.67 -0.72 11.47
N LEU A 24 -2.78 -1.60 10.99
CA LEU A 24 -2.80 -2.10 9.62
C LEU A 24 -4.11 -2.84 9.33
N GLN A 25 -4.53 -3.75 10.22
CA GLN A 25 -5.80 -4.47 10.07
C GLN A 25 -6.98 -3.49 10.02
N THR A 26 -7.04 -2.53 10.94
CA THR A 26 -8.14 -1.54 11.00
C THR A 26 -8.21 -0.70 9.73
N VAL A 27 -7.07 -0.21 9.26
CA VAL A 27 -7.01 0.64 8.05
C VAL A 27 -7.34 -0.17 6.81
N VAL A 28 -6.81 -1.38 6.66
CA VAL A 28 -7.14 -2.27 5.53
C VAL A 28 -8.63 -2.57 5.52
N SER A 29 -9.20 -2.99 6.64
CA SER A 29 -10.63 -3.31 6.73
C SER A 29 -11.51 -2.12 6.35
N LYS A 30 -11.16 -0.92 6.83
CA LYS A 30 -11.88 0.32 6.49
C LYS A 30 -11.80 0.63 4.99
N LEU A 31 -10.60 0.57 4.41
CA LEU A 31 -10.39 0.89 2.99
C LEU A 31 -11.07 -0.13 2.07
N VAL A 32 -11.00 -1.41 2.42
CA VAL A 32 -11.66 -2.50 1.68
C VAL A 32 -13.16 -2.36 1.77
N LEU A 33 -13.72 -2.11 2.96
CA LEU A 33 -15.15 -1.89 3.13
C LEU A 33 -15.64 -0.70 2.28
N GLN A 34 -14.91 0.40 2.29
CA GLN A 34 -15.21 1.57 1.45
C GLN A 34 -15.18 1.20 -0.04
N PHE A 35 -14.14 0.47 -0.48
CA PHE A 35 -14.03 0.03 -1.86
C PHE A 35 -15.20 -0.87 -2.31
N ILE A 36 -15.59 -1.83 -1.47
CA ILE A 36 -16.71 -2.74 -1.76
C ILE A 36 -18.02 -1.95 -1.83
N ASN A 37 -18.27 -1.03 -0.89
CA ASN A 37 -19.48 -0.20 -0.90
C ASN A 37 -19.56 0.68 -2.16
N ASP A 38 -18.45 1.23 -2.62
CA ASP A 38 -18.37 2.03 -3.86
C ASP A 38 -18.57 1.19 -5.13
N LYS A 39 -18.40 -0.14 -5.04
CA LYS A 39 -18.42 -1.09 -6.17
C LYS A 39 -19.49 -2.19 -6.06
N GLN A 40 -20.41 -2.08 -5.09
CA GLN A 40 -21.29 -3.17 -4.60
C GLN A 40 -22.05 -3.97 -5.69
N ASN A 41 -22.27 -3.40 -6.88
CA ASN A 41 -23.00 -4.05 -7.98
C ASN A 41 -22.12 -4.54 -9.16
N LYS A 42 -20.78 -4.53 -9.05
CA LYS A 42 -19.87 -4.84 -10.18
C LYS A 42 -18.84 -5.92 -9.90
N LEU A 43 -18.77 -6.44 -8.67
CA LEU A 43 -17.77 -7.42 -8.27
C LEU A 43 -18.32 -8.84 -8.43
N ALA A 44 -17.49 -9.72 -8.98
CA ALA A 44 -17.80 -11.13 -9.06
C ALA A 44 -17.63 -11.77 -7.68
N ARG A 45 -18.33 -12.88 -7.43
CA ARG A 45 -18.13 -13.70 -6.22
C ARG A 45 -17.53 -15.05 -6.62
N PRO A 46 -16.52 -15.55 -5.89
CA PRO A 46 -15.84 -14.92 -4.75
C PRO A 46 -14.99 -13.72 -5.18
N VAL A 47 -14.87 -12.72 -4.31
CA VAL A 47 -14.09 -11.50 -4.60
C VAL A 47 -12.61 -11.85 -4.63
N LYS A 48 -11.99 -11.68 -5.80
CA LYS A 48 -10.58 -11.97 -6.00
C LYS A 48 -9.69 -10.81 -5.58
N PHE A 49 -8.68 -11.08 -4.75
CA PHE A 49 -7.75 -10.04 -4.30
C PHE A 49 -6.28 -10.44 -4.42
N ALA A 50 -5.41 -9.43 -4.46
CA ALA A 50 -3.97 -9.59 -4.35
C ALA A 50 -3.40 -8.62 -3.31
N VAL A 51 -2.27 -8.97 -2.72
CA VAL A 51 -1.54 -8.11 -1.77
C VAL A 51 -0.15 -7.81 -2.32
N GLY A 52 0.16 -6.53 -2.44
CA GLY A 52 1.49 -6.03 -2.76
C GLY A 52 2.15 -5.47 -1.51
N TYR A 53 3.45 -5.72 -1.34
CA TYR A 53 4.24 -5.15 -0.24
C TYR A 53 5.54 -4.57 -0.80
N ASN A 54 5.82 -3.33 -0.45
CA ASN A 54 6.96 -2.57 -0.94
C ASN A 54 7.71 -1.89 0.22
N ARG A 55 9.04 -2.05 0.26
CA ARG A 55 9.92 -1.48 1.30
C ARG A 55 10.88 -0.41 0.76
N ARG A 56 10.58 0.21 -0.38
CA ARG A 56 11.49 1.14 -1.09
C ARG A 56 12.12 2.14 -0.10
N GLY A 57 13.46 2.15 -0.05
CA GLY A 57 14.26 3.13 0.70
C GLY A 57 14.54 2.82 2.17
N ILE A 58 14.19 1.63 2.68
CA ILE A 58 14.28 1.32 4.12
C ILE A 58 15.39 0.32 4.49
N GLU A 59 16.01 -0.33 3.51
CA GLU A 59 17.18 -1.20 3.75
C GLU A 59 18.38 -0.46 4.38
N GLU A 60 18.60 0.81 4.06
CA GLU A 60 19.75 1.57 4.60
C GLU A 60 19.44 2.42 5.83
N THR A 61 18.22 2.95 5.99
CA THR A 61 17.98 4.06 6.93
C THR A 61 17.45 3.61 8.29
N CYS A 62 16.63 2.54 8.35
CA CYS A 62 16.11 2.03 9.63
C CYS A 62 17.06 1.01 10.27
N MET A 63 17.71 0.15 9.46
CA MET A 63 18.63 -0.90 9.95
C MET A 63 19.91 -0.34 10.59
N LYS A 64 20.42 0.82 10.13
CA LYS A 64 21.65 1.44 10.69
C LYS A 64 21.44 2.01 12.10
N ASN A 65 20.23 2.45 12.44
CA ASN A 65 19.89 3.01 13.75
C ASN A 65 19.57 1.93 14.81
N LEU A 66 19.44 0.66 14.41
CA LEU A 66 19.10 -0.48 15.28
C LEU A 66 20.31 -1.33 15.70
N LYS A 67 21.54 -0.86 15.43
CA LYS A 67 22.78 -1.63 15.65
C LYS A 67 23.19 -1.76 17.13
N GLY A 68 22.23 -1.84 18.05
CA GLY A 68 22.46 -1.80 19.50
C GLY A 68 21.57 -2.67 20.39
N SER A 69 20.56 -3.38 19.88
CA SER A 69 19.69 -4.24 20.72
C SER A 69 19.97 -5.74 20.52
N PRO A 70 19.78 -6.58 21.58
CA PRO A 70 20.19 -7.98 21.59
C PRO A 70 19.36 -8.85 20.65
N LYS A 71 19.98 -9.95 20.21
CA LYS A 71 19.66 -10.78 19.03
C LYS A 71 18.35 -11.60 19.02
N ASP A 72 17.43 -11.46 19.97
CA ASP A 72 16.37 -12.47 20.14
C ASP A 72 14.93 -12.03 19.77
N SER A 73 14.71 -10.81 19.29
CA SER A 73 13.43 -10.45 18.67
C SER A 73 13.60 -9.37 17.62
N ASP A 74 13.11 -9.63 16.41
CA ASP A 74 13.06 -8.64 15.34
C ASP A 74 12.05 -7.54 15.78
N PRO A 75 12.49 -6.31 16.08
CA PRO A 75 11.66 -5.30 16.76
C PRO A 75 10.47 -4.83 15.92
N PHE A 76 10.43 -5.20 14.64
CA PHE A 76 9.33 -4.88 13.74
C PHE A 76 8.86 -6.14 13.00
N PRO A 77 8.00 -6.97 13.62
CA PRO A 77 7.50 -8.20 13.00
C PRO A 77 6.76 -7.98 11.68
N MET A 78 6.22 -6.79 11.45
CA MET A 78 5.57 -6.38 10.18
C MET A 78 6.55 -6.03 9.04
N LEU A 79 7.86 -6.06 9.30
CA LEU A 79 8.87 -6.05 8.23
C LEU A 79 8.93 -7.39 7.48
N ASP A 80 8.49 -8.47 8.13
CA ASP A 80 8.29 -9.75 7.47
C ASP A 80 7.10 -9.63 6.51
N ARG A 81 7.41 -9.73 5.22
CA ARG A 81 6.42 -9.70 4.14
C ARG A 81 5.34 -10.77 4.34
N SER A 82 5.69 -11.95 4.85
CA SER A 82 4.73 -13.05 5.03
C SER A 82 3.70 -12.69 6.10
N LYS A 83 4.15 -12.23 7.27
CA LYS A 83 3.26 -11.74 8.34
C LYS A 83 2.38 -10.59 7.89
N CYS A 84 2.93 -9.63 7.14
CA CYS A 84 2.13 -8.53 6.59
C CYS A 84 1.02 -9.04 5.68
N PHE A 85 1.31 -10.02 4.82
CA PHE A 85 0.30 -10.64 3.96
C PHE A 85 -0.78 -11.37 4.75
N ASP A 86 -0.40 -12.10 5.80
CA ASP A 86 -1.35 -12.82 6.65
C ASP A 86 -2.33 -11.85 7.33
N VAL A 87 -1.82 -10.75 7.89
CA VAL A 87 -2.65 -9.71 8.52
C VAL A 87 -3.60 -9.06 7.51
N VAL A 88 -3.10 -8.68 6.33
CA VAL A 88 -3.93 -8.07 5.28
C VAL A 88 -4.98 -9.05 4.77
N ALA A 89 -4.61 -10.32 4.55
CA ALA A 89 -5.55 -11.35 4.09
C ALA A 89 -6.62 -11.65 5.14
N SER A 90 -6.27 -11.68 6.42
CA SER A 90 -7.24 -11.81 7.53
C SER A 90 -8.21 -10.64 7.53
N ALA A 91 -7.70 -9.41 7.46
CA ALA A 91 -8.52 -8.20 7.43
C ALA A 91 -9.54 -8.20 6.28
N ILE A 92 -9.12 -8.66 5.09
CA ILE A 92 -10.00 -8.76 3.92
C ILE A 92 -11.07 -9.83 4.13
N LYS A 93 -10.71 -11.00 4.69
CA LYS A 93 -11.67 -12.07 4.99
C LYS A 93 -12.71 -11.67 6.03
N ASP A 94 -12.32 -10.86 7.02
CA ASP A 94 -13.25 -10.34 8.03
C ASP A 94 -14.31 -9.42 7.40
N VAL A 95 -13.95 -8.66 6.36
CA VAL A 95 -14.87 -7.75 5.65
C VAL A 95 -15.65 -8.47 4.55
N VAL A 96 -15.00 -9.39 3.84
CA VAL A 96 -15.56 -10.15 2.72
C VAL A 96 -15.21 -11.64 2.91
N PRO A 97 -16.09 -12.42 3.59
CA PRO A 97 -15.82 -13.83 3.86
C PRO A 97 -15.61 -14.66 2.58
N GLU A 98 -16.37 -14.35 1.53
CA GLU A 98 -16.28 -14.97 0.20
C GLU A 98 -15.15 -14.35 -0.65
N SER A 99 -13.96 -14.19 -0.08
CA SER A 99 -12.79 -13.64 -0.76
C SER A 99 -11.70 -14.68 -1.00
N ALA A 100 -10.99 -14.56 -2.11
CA ALA A 100 -9.94 -15.48 -2.52
C ALA A 100 -8.71 -14.74 -3.07
N VAL A 101 -7.52 -15.25 -2.78
CA VAL A 101 -6.28 -14.70 -3.32
C VAL A 101 -6.14 -15.11 -4.79
N ASP A 102 -6.01 -14.14 -5.69
CA ASP A 102 -5.72 -14.34 -7.12
C ASP A 102 -4.66 -13.34 -7.58
N LEU A 103 -3.46 -13.84 -7.90
CA LEU A 103 -2.34 -13.01 -8.37
C LEU A 103 -2.36 -12.76 -9.88
N LYS A 104 -3.23 -13.45 -10.63
CA LYS A 104 -3.32 -13.35 -12.08
C LYS A 104 -4.36 -12.33 -12.50
N SER A 105 -5.53 -12.39 -11.87
CA SER A 105 -6.67 -11.53 -12.21
C SER A 105 -7.44 -11.05 -10.97
N PRO A 106 -6.81 -10.27 -10.07
CA PRO A 106 -7.49 -9.72 -8.90
C PRO A 106 -8.50 -8.64 -9.28
N GLU A 107 -9.65 -8.62 -8.60
CA GLU A 107 -10.65 -7.55 -8.69
C GLU A 107 -10.23 -6.32 -7.89
N LEU A 108 -9.55 -6.55 -6.76
CA LEU A 108 -8.93 -5.52 -5.93
C LEU A 108 -7.50 -5.91 -5.55
N THR A 109 -6.61 -4.94 -5.43
CA THR A 109 -5.24 -5.15 -4.95
C THR A 109 -4.98 -4.21 -3.79
N VAL A 110 -4.52 -4.75 -2.67
CA VAL A 110 -4.09 -3.96 -1.52
C VAL A 110 -2.57 -3.82 -1.59
N LEU A 111 -2.07 -2.59 -1.72
CA LEU A 111 -0.65 -2.28 -1.71
C LEU A 111 -0.28 -1.67 -0.36
N VAL A 112 0.71 -2.27 0.31
CA VAL A 112 1.31 -1.76 1.53
C VAL A 112 2.72 -1.29 1.18
N GLU A 113 2.97 0.00 1.29
CA GLU A 113 4.27 0.62 1.01
C GLU A 113 4.81 1.29 2.26
N LEU A 114 6.02 0.91 2.66
CA LEU A 114 6.67 1.48 3.82
C LEU A 114 7.32 2.82 3.43
N LEU A 115 7.04 3.87 4.21
CA LEU A 115 7.43 5.25 3.89
C LEU A 115 8.68 5.66 4.69
N PRO A 116 9.78 6.09 4.02
CA PRO A 116 10.96 6.62 4.71
C PRO A 116 10.70 8.07 5.13
N LEU A 117 10.06 8.28 6.29
CA LEU A 117 9.74 9.61 6.82
C LEU A 117 10.81 10.09 7.81
N SER A 118 11.43 11.24 7.53
CA SER A 118 12.27 11.95 8.50
C SER A 118 11.41 12.65 9.54
N GLY A 119 11.77 12.55 10.82
CA GLY A 119 11.07 13.23 11.93
C GLY A 119 9.99 12.39 12.61
N VAL A 120 9.78 11.15 12.19
CA VAL A 120 9.02 10.15 12.95
C VAL A 120 9.97 9.51 13.98
N PRO A 121 9.54 9.24 15.23
CA PRO A 121 10.37 8.54 16.20
C PRO A 121 10.92 7.23 15.59
N ASN A 122 12.20 6.93 15.81
CA ASN A 122 12.89 5.77 15.21
C ASN A 122 12.23 4.42 15.51
N GLU A 123 11.38 4.38 16.53
CA GLU A 123 10.62 3.21 16.98
C GLU A 123 9.27 3.06 16.26
N SER A 124 8.91 4.00 15.38
CA SER A 124 7.64 4.02 14.65
C SER A 124 7.87 3.97 13.16
N LEU A 125 7.40 2.89 12.54
CA LEU A 125 7.38 2.74 11.09
C LEU A 125 6.02 3.17 10.55
N VAL A 126 5.99 3.91 9.44
CA VAL A 126 4.76 4.38 8.79
C VAL A 126 4.61 3.69 7.44
N ALA A 127 3.43 3.16 7.17
CA ALA A 127 3.07 2.57 5.89
C ALA A 127 1.94 3.34 5.22
N ALA A 128 2.06 3.54 3.91
CA ALA A 128 0.94 3.84 3.03
C ALA A 128 0.22 2.54 2.67
N VAL A 129 -1.09 2.53 2.82
CA VAL A 129 -1.98 1.45 2.40
C VAL A 129 -2.87 1.98 1.29
N ALA A 130 -2.91 1.29 0.15
CA ALA A 130 -3.71 1.65 -1.00
C ALA A 130 -4.57 0.48 -1.47
N VAL A 131 -5.86 0.71 -1.73
CA VAL A 131 -6.75 -0.27 -2.36
C VAL A 131 -6.98 0.15 -3.80
N LEU A 132 -6.53 -0.70 -4.71
CA LEU A 132 -6.50 -0.49 -6.15
C LEU A 132 -7.55 -1.38 -6.83
N PRO A 133 -8.43 -0.84 -7.69
CA PRO A 133 -9.28 -1.66 -8.55
C PRO A 133 -8.47 -2.33 -9.68
N GLN A 134 -8.97 -3.46 -10.19
CA GLN A 134 -8.39 -4.21 -11.31
C GLN A 134 -7.95 -3.37 -12.51
N ASN A 135 -8.73 -2.33 -12.85
CA ASN A 135 -8.45 -1.47 -13.99
C ASN A 135 -7.23 -0.57 -13.80
N LEU A 136 -6.75 -0.33 -12.56
CA LEU A 136 -5.50 0.38 -12.30
C LEU A 136 -4.30 -0.56 -12.22
N VAL A 137 -4.52 -1.86 -12.00
CA VAL A 137 -3.48 -2.88 -11.90
C VAL A 137 -3.07 -3.41 -13.27
N SER A 138 -4.01 -3.47 -14.21
CA SER A 138 -3.83 -4.05 -15.56
C SER A 138 -3.44 -3.04 -16.65
N VAL A 139 -3.58 -1.74 -16.40
CA VAL A 139 -3.25 -0.71 -17.40
C VAL A 139 -1.82 -0.21 -17.21
N LYS A 140 -1.01 -0.28 -18.28
CA LYS A 140 0.22 0.51 -18.39
C LYS A 140 -0.22 1.95 -18.74
N PRO A 141 0.25 2.98 -18.02
CA PRO A 141 1.68 3.26 -17.90
C PRO A 141 2.21 3.14 -16.47
N ARG A 142 3.49 2.80 -16.36
CA ARG A 142 4.22 2.73 -15.08
C ARG A 142 4.33 4.16 -14.52
N LEU A 143 3.89 4.37 -13.28
CA LEU A 143 4.11 5.62 -12.55
C LEU A 143 5.62 5.86 -12.41
N CYS A 144 6.15 6.78 -13.20
CA CYS A 144 7.56 7.19 -13.14
C CYS A 144 7.67 8.35 -12.15
N ILE A 145 8.21 8.10 -10.95
CA ILE A 145 8.63 9.17 -10.05
C ILE A 145 9.92 9.75 -10.63
N LYS A 146 9.84 10.93 -11.22
CA LYS A 146 11.03 11.71 -11.55
C LYS A 146 11.46 12.48 -10.30
N PRO A 147 12.72 12.40 -9.86
CA PRO A 147 13.20 13.24 -8.78
C PRO A 147 13.00 14.71 -9.17
N LEU A 148 12.58 15.53 -8.20
CA LEU A 148 12.54 16.97 -8.36
C LEU A 148 13.98 17.43 -8.60
N ILE A 149 14.25 17.98 -9.77
CA ILE A 149 15.55 18.59 -10.08
C ILE A 149 15.67 19.78 -9.13
N THR A 150 16.55 19.68 -8.13
CA THR A 150 17.00 20.85 -7.39
C THR A 150 17.80 21.70 -8.37
N ASP A 151 17.30 22.90 -8.65
CA ASP A 151 17.95 23.86 -9.53
C ASP A 151 19.22 24.39 -8.83
N ALA A 152 20.29 23.60 -8.88
CA ALA A 152 21.62 23.99 -8.44
C ALA A 152 22.25 24.89 -9.52
N ASN A 153 21.60 26.01 -9.84
CA ASN A 153 22.17 27.09 -10.64
C ASN A 153 21.48 28.43 -10.31
N ALA A 154 21.42 28.77 -9.02
CA ALA A 154 21.47 30.17 -8.63
C ALA A 154 22.88 30.69 -8.94
N ARG A 155 22.98 31.28 -10.13
CA ARG A 155 24.17 31.86 -10.77
C ARG A 155 25.08 32.60 -9.78
N ASN A 156 26.34 32.18 -9.73
CA ASN A 156 27.46 33.10 -9.54
C ASN A 156 27.55 34.05 -10.74
N ARG A 157 27.09 35.31 -10.58
CA ARG A 157 27.51 36.57 -11.25
C ARG A 157 26.88 37.68 -10.39
N SER A 158 27.57 38.68 -9.85
CA SER A 158 28.89 39.30 -10.03
C SER A 158 29.13 40.18 -8.82
#